data_AF-A0A919ESE2-F1
#
_entry.id   AF-A0A919ESE2-F1
#
_cell.length_a   1.000
_cell.length_b   1.000
_cell.length_c   1.000
_cell.angle_alpha   90.00
_cell.angle_beta   90.00
_cell.angle_gamma   90.00
#
_symmetry.space_group_name_H-M   'P 1'
#
loop_
_entity.id
_entity.type
_entity.pdbx_description
1 polymer ?
#
loop_
_entity_poly.entity_id
_entity_poly.type
_entity_poly.pdbx_seq_one_letter_code
_entity_poly.pdbx_strand_id
1 'polypeptide(L)'
;MHGEYKVPGGKLVVVDLDVADGVLSRVRVAGDFFLEPDEAILAIDRALEGAPADTDAAGLAARVDAALPPGTQMYGLTSEGIGVAVRRALAHATDWTDYDWQLIHGRPQSPALHMALDEVITAEVAAGRRPPTLRVWEWGAPAVVIGSFQSLRNEVDPEAAERHGIQVVRRISGGGAMFVATQRHYGTAA
;
A
#
# COMPACT_ATOMS: atom_id res chain seq x y z
N MET A 1 -16.37 5.45 6.77
CA MET A 1 -15.07 5.81 6.11
C MET A 1 -13.94 5.35 7.02
N HIS A 2 -12.79 4.99 6.45
CA HIS A 2 -11.66 4.40 7.18
C HIS A 2 -10.34 5.04 6.73
N GLY A 3 -9.48 5.42 7.68
CA GLY A 3 -8.17 5.99 7.40
C GLY A 3 -7.12 5.51 8.40
N GLU A 4 -5.97 5.11 7.88
CA GLU A 4 -4.83 4.66 8.69
C GLU A 4 -3.58 5.51 8.43
N TYR A 5 -2.80 5.74 9.49
CA TYR A 5 -1.55 6.45 9.40
C TYR A 5 -0.53 5.91 10.40
N LYS A 6 0.66 5.54 9.88
CA LYS A 6 1.81 5.20 10.71
C LYS A 6 2.58 6.47 11.04
N VAL A 7 2.54 6.90 12.30
CA VAL A 7 3.32 8.07 12.76
C VAL A 7 4.81 7.77 12.57
N PRO A 8 5.60 8.65 11.90
CA PRO A 8 7.03 8.46 11.74
C PRO A 8 7.74 8.28 13.09
N GLY A 9 8.44 7.16 13.26
CA GLY A 9 9.06 6.79 14.55
C GLY A 9 8.06 6.45 15.67
N GLY A 10 6.75 6.49 15.41
CA GLY A 10 5.68 6.25 16.37
C GLY A 10 4.87 4.99 16.05
N LYS A 11 3.58 5.05 16.39
CA LYS A 11 2.61 3.95 16.32
C LYS A 11 1.60 4.18 15.19
N LEU A 12 0.85 3.15 14.86
CA LEU A 12 -0.27 3.18 13.93
C LEU A 12 -1.47 3.81 14.63
N VAL A 13 -2.07 4.79 13.97
CA VAL A 13 -3.39 5.32 14.28
C VAL A 13 -4.34 4.96 13.15
N VAL A 14 -5.56 4.60 13.53
CA VAL A 14 -6.69 4.23 12.69
C VAL A 14 -7.85 5.11 13.09
N VAL A 15 -8.55 5.65 12.12
CA VAL A 15 -9.75 6.47 12.33
C VAL A 15 -10.88 5.95 11.46
N ASP A 16 -11.97 5.56 12.12
CA ASP A 16 -13.25 5.28 11.48
C ASP A 16 -14.18 6.47 11.73
N LEU A 17 -14.88 6.93 10.70
CA LEU A 17 -15.84 8.04 10.78
C LEU A 17 -16.85 7.99 9.66
N ASP A 18 -17.92 8.77 9.76
CA ASP A 18 -18.81 9.12 8.66
C ASP A 18 -18.93 10.63 8.49
N VAL A 19 -19.56 11.03 7.39
CA VAL A 19 -19.90 12.43 7.12
C VAL A 19 -21.41 12.56 6.98
N ALA A 20 -22.01 13.42 7.79
CA ALA A 20 -23.43 13.79 7.74
C ALA A 20 -23.54 15.31 7.69
N ASP A 21 -24.33 15.86 6.76
CA ASP A 21 -24.53 17.31 6.60
C ASP A 21 -23.22 18.14 6.52
N GLY A 22 -22.18 17.57 5.90
CA GLY A 22 -20.89 18.22 5.71
C GLY A 22 -19.98 18.24 6.95
N VAL A 23 -20.37 17.56 8.03
CA VAL A 23 -19.57 17.44 9.25
C VAL A 23 -19.25 15.98 9.59
N LEU A 24 -18.18 15.78 10.37
CA LEU A 24 -17.79 14.46 10.88
C LEU A 24 -18.83 13.96 11.88
N SER A 25 -19.13 12.66 11.79
CA SER A 25 -20.08 11.94 12.63
C SER A 25 -19.56 10.52 12.93
N ARG A 26 -19.90 9.94 14.09
CA ARG A 26 -19.51 8.59 14.50
C ARG A 26 -17.99 8.36 14.46
N VAL A 27 -17.23 9.37 14.88
CA VAL A 27 -15.76 9.31 14.86
C VAL A 27 -15.26 8.37 15.94
N ARG A 28 -14.33 7.49 15.56
CA ARG A 28 -13.62 6.58 16.46
C ARG A 28 -12.14 6.52 16.11
N VAL A 29 -11.29 6.89 17.06
CA VAL A 29 -9.84 6.76 16.97
C VAL A 29 -9.40 5.47 17.66
N ALA A 30 -8.54 4.69 17.01
CA ALA A 30 -7.99 3.44 17.51
C ALA A 30 -6.54 3.23 17.00
N GLY A 31 -5.82 2.23 17.51
CA GLY A 31 -4.45 1.96 17.05
C GLY A 31 -3.63 1.15 18.04
N ASP A 32 -2.30 1.11 17.83
CA ASP A 32 -1.32 0.45 18.72
C ASP A 32 -0.48 1.46 19.54
N PHE A 33 -1.09 2.59 19.89
CA PHE A 33 -0.54 3.63 20.77
C PHE A 33 -1.03 3.50 22.22
N PHE A 34 -0.43 4.29 23.13
CA PHE A 34 -0.90 4.40 24.52
C PHE A 34 -1.23 5.86 24.87
N LEU A 35 -2.23 6.02 25.73
CA LEU A 35 -2.64 7.30 26.32
C LEU A 35 -2.61 7.18 27.84
N GLU A 36 -2.22 8.25 28.52
CA GLU A 36 -2.31 8.38 29.98
C GLU A 36 -2.97 9.73 30.31
N PRO A 37 -4.18 9.76 30.88
CA PRO A 37 -5.02 8.60 31.17
C PRO A 37 -5.62 7.98 29.89
N ASP A 38 -6.05 6.71 29.92
CA ASP A 38 -6.55 6.01 28.74
C ASP A 38 -7.91 6.56 28.27
N GLU A 39 -8.71 7.13 29.18
CA GLU A 39 -9.99 7.77 28.84
C GLU A 39 -9.83 9.05 28.02
N ALA A 40 -8.60 9.57 27.86
CA ALA A 40 -8.32 10.67 26.95
C ALA A 40 -8.75 10.35 25.50
N ILE A 41 -8.81 9.08 25.11
CA ILE A 41 -9.34 8.66 23.79
C ILE A 41 -10.76 9.18 23.55
N LEU A 42 -11.61 9.20 24.59
CA LEU A 42 -12.98 9.68 24.50
C LEU A 42 -13.04 11.20 24.28
N ALA A 43 -12.05 11.93 24.79
CA ALA A 43 -11.93 13.37 24.54
C ALA A 43 -11.53 13.64 23.08
N ILE A 44 -10.62 12.81 22.53
CA ILE A 44 -10.19 12.88 21.13
C ILE A 44 -11.38 12.62 20.20
N ASP A 45 -12.13 11.53 20.41
CA ASP A 45 -13.30 11.20 19.59
C ASP A 45 -14.31 12.36 19.58
N ARG A 46 -14.67 12.87 20.77
CA ARG A 46 -15.59 14.00 20.91
C ARG A 46 -15.08 15.30 20.28
N ALA A 47 -13.77 15.54 20.28
CA ALA A 47 -13.19 16.76 19.71
C ALA A 47 -13.34 16.82 18.19
N LEU A 48 -13.27 15.66 17.55
CA LEU A 48 -13.41 15.49 16.11
C LEU A 48 -14.88 15.49 15.68
N GLU A 49 -15.79 15.08 16.56
CA GLU A 49 -17.22 15.10 16.24
C GLU A 49 -17.73 16.51 15.88
N GLY A 50 -18.54 16.57 14.83
CA GLY A 50 -19.08 17.81 14.29
C GLY A 50 -18.05 18.74 13.63
N ALA A 51 -16.80 18.29 13.42
CA ALA A 51 -15.85 19.07 12.63
C ALA A 51 -16.29 19.17 11.15
N PRO A 52 -16.11 20.31 10.47
CA PRO A 52 -16.33 20.38 9.03
C PRO A 52 -15.47 19.36 8.28
N ALA A 53 -16.05 18.64 7.33
CA ALA A 53 -15.35 17.60 6.56
C ALA A 53 -14.21 18.15 5.67
N ASP A 54 -14.16 19.46 5.45
CA ASP A 54 -13.08 20.16 4.74
C ASP A 54 -11.98 20.69 5.66
N THR A 55 -12.10 20.53 6.99
CA THR A 55 -11.04 20.90 7.95
C THR A 55 -9.75 20.16 7.61
N ASP A 56 -8.63 20.89 7.52
CA ASP A 56 -7.33 20.32 7.22
C ASP A 56 -6.73 19.56 8.43
N ALA A 57 -5.63 18.83 8.20
CA ALA A 57 -5.02 18.02 9.26
C ALA A 57 -4.55 18.87 10.45
N ALA A 58 -4.07 20.09 10.21
CA ALA A 58 -3.61 21.00 11.26
C ALA A 58 -4.77 21.53 12.11
N GLY A 59 -5.89 21.90 11.49
CA GLY A 59 -7.10 22.33 12.19
C GLY A 59 -7.71 21.19 13.03
N LEU A 60 -7.69 19.96 12.52
CA LEU A 60 -8.12 18.78 13.27
C LEU A 60 -7.19 18.52 14.46
N ALA A 61 -5.87 18.63 14.28
CA ALA A 61 -4.91 18.50 15.37
C ALA A 61 -5.13 19.54 16.47
N ALA A 62 -5.34 20.81 16.09
CA ALA A 62 -5.61 21.89 17.03
C ALA A 62 -6.91 21.66 17.84
N ARG A 63 -7.94 21.09 17.21
CA ARG A 63 -9.18 20.70 17.91
C ARG A 63 -8.92 19.61 18.94
N VAL A 64 -8.11 18.61 18.59
CA VAL A 64 -7.70 17.55 19.51
C VAL A 64 -6.93 18.14 20.69
N ASP A 65 -5.89 18.95 20.43
CA ASP A 65 -5.06 19.55 21.47
C ASP A 65 -5.87 20.41 22.45
N ALA A 66 -6.85 21.16 21.94
CA ALA A 66 -7.72 22.00 22.77
C ALA A 66 -8.68 21.20 23.67
N ALA A 67 -8.98 19.96 23.30
CA ALA A 67 -9.93 19.09 24.01
C ALA A 67 -9.24 18.10 24.97
N LEU A 68 -7.94 17.87 24.82
CA LEU A 68 -7.20 16.94 25.66
C LEU A 68 -7.20 17.41 27.13
N PRO A 69 -7.50 16.51 28.09
CA PRO A 69 -7.36 16.82 29.50
C PRO A 69 -5.94 17.30 29.85
N PRO A 70 -5.78 18.29 30.75
CA PRO A 70 -4.46 18.74 31.18
C PRO A 70 -3.61 17.60 31.71
N GLY A 71 -2.36 17.50 31.26
CA GLY A 71 -1.43 16.46 31.67
C GLY A 71 -1.57 15.14 30.89
N THR A 72 -2.43 15.07 29.87
CA THR A 72 -2.51 13.90 28.99
C THR A 72 -1.16 13.64 28.32
N GLN A 73 -0.69 12.39 28.39
CA GLN A 73 0.50 11.92 27.70
C GLN A 73 0.10 11.00 26.56
N MET A 74 0.69 11.23 25.38
CA MET A 74 0.48 10.43 24.18
C MET A 74 1.77 9.71 23.80
N TYR A 75 1.73 8.38 23.75
CA TYR A 75 2.90 7.55 23.49
C TYR A 75 2.83 6.93 22.10
N GLY A 76 3.67 7.44 21.20
CA GLY A 76 3.71 7.02 19.81
C GLY A 76 2.55 7.55 18.95
N LEU A 77 1.76 8.47 19.51
CA LEU A 77 0.66 9.17 18.84
C LEU A 77 0.92 10.67 18.89
N THR A 78 0.45 11.39 17.87
CA THR A 78 0.41 12.86 17.86
C THR A 78 -0.93 13.33 17.33
N SER A 79 -1.38 14.51 17.76
CA SER A 79 -2.60 15.15 17.26
C SER A 79 -2.56 15.37 15.75
N GLU A 80 -1.38 15.71 15.21
CA GLU A 80 -1.13 15.78 13.76
C GLU A 80 -1.32 14.42 13.08
N GLY A 81 -0.84 13.33 13.69
CA GLY A 81 -1.03 11.98 13.18
C GLY A 81 -2.51 11.58 13.12
N ILE A 82 -3.29 11.96 14.13
CA ILE A 82 -4.76 11.79 14.13
C ILE A 82 -5.38 12.62 12.99
N GLY A 83 -5.01 13.89 12.84
CA GLY A 83 -5.50 14.75 11.76
C GLY A 83 -5.19 14.18 10.38
N VAL A 84 -4.00 13.62 10.17
CA VAL A 84 -3.63 12.94 8.91
C VAL A 84 -4.48 11.69 8.68
N ALA A 85 -4.71 10.86 9.71
CA ALA A 85 -5.56 9.68 9.60
C ALA A 85 -7.02 10.05 9.24
N VAL A 86 -7.58 11.10 9.87
CA VAL A 86 -8.89 11.66 9.52
C VAL A 86 -8.92 12.14 8.07
N ARG A 87 -7.91 12.92 7.63
CA ARG A 87 -7.83 13.37 6.23
C ARG A 87 -7.74 12.22 5.25
N ARG A 88 -7.06 11.13 5.60
CA ARG A 88 -7.00 9.91 4.78
C ARG A 88 -8.34 9.20 4.71
N ALA A 89 -9.09 9.14 5.82
CA ALA A 89 -10.44 8.60 5.84
C ALA A 89 -11.39 9.41 4.94
N LEU A 90 -11.29 10.75 4.98
CA LEU A 90 -12.11 11.69 4.21
C LEU A 90 -11.69 11.82 2.74
N ALA A 91 -10.41 11.62 2.43
CA ALA A 91 -9.90 11.68 1.07
C ALA A 91 -10.41 10.55 0.17
N HIS A 92 -11.35 9.72 0.67
CA HIS A 92 -11.79 8.49 0.03
C HIS A 92 -10.58 7.69 -0.41
N ALA A 93 -9.76 7.20 0.56
CA ALA A 93 -8.79 6.17 0.24
C ALA A 93 -9.55 5.06 -0.51
N THR A 94 -9.38 5.09 -1.82
CA THR A 94 -10.15 4.28 -2.75
C THR A 94 -9.90 2.82 -2.39
N ASP A 95 -10.97 2.10 -2.10
CA ASP A 95 -10.91 0.66 -1.92
C ASP A 95 -10.50 0.03 -3.26
N TRP A 96 -9.97 -1.19 -3.22
CA TRP A 96 -9.73 -1.98 -4.43
C TRP A 96 -10.96 -2.01 -5.34
N THR A 97 -12.16 -2.04 -4.77
CA THR A 97 -13.44 -2.06 -5.50
C THR A 97 -13.83 -0.73 -6.16
N ASP A 98 -13.19 0.39 -5.80
CA ASP A 98 -13.47 1.70 -6.39
C ASP A 98 -12.82 1.89 -7.77
N TYR A 99 -11.96 0.96 -8.18
CA TYR A 99 -11.25 1.01 -9.46
C TYR A 99 -11.86 0.06 -10.49
N ASP A 100 -12.03 0.55 -11.72
CA ASP A 100 -12.29 -0.30 -12.88
C ASP A 100 -10.98 -0.97 -13.32
N TRP A 101 -10.69 -2.13 -12.73
CA TRP A 101 -9.47 -2.87 -12.96
C TRP A 101 -9.43 -3.45 -14.37
N GLN A 102 -8.36 -3.14 -15.10
CA GLN A 102 -8.03 -3.87 -16.31
C GLN A 102 -7.31 -5.18 -15.96
N LEU A 103 -7.97 -6.31 -16.19
CA LEU A 103 -7.34 -7.63 -16.10
C LEU A 103 -6.64 -7.98 -17.41
N ILE A 104 -5.35 -8.34 -17.33
CA ILE A 104 -4.59 -8.95 -18.42
C ILE A 104 -4.20 -10.37 -18.02
N HIS A 105 -4.81 -11.35 -18.68
CA HIS A 105 -4.38 -12.75 -18.63
C HIS A 105 -4.13 -13.22 -20.05
N GLY A 106 -2.85 -13.39 -20.38
CA GLY A 106 -2.39 -13.75 -21.72
C GLY A 106 -1.78 -15.15 -21.77
N ARG A 107 -1.37 -15.58 -22.96
CA ARG A 107 -0.55 -16.79 -23.14
C ARG A 107 0.80 -16.65 -22.43
N PRO A 108 1.50 -17.78 -22.17
CA PRO A 108 2.87 -17.74 -21.66
C PRO A 108 3.77 -16.79 -22.45
N GLN A 109 4.50 -15.92 -21.76
CA GLN A 109 5.43 -14.97 -22.37
C GLN A 109 6.87 -15.29 -22.01
N SER A 110 7.82 -14.77 -22.79
CA SER A 110 9.23 -14.90 -22.44
C SER A 110 9.56 -14.07 -21.18
N PRO A 111 10.52 -14.52 -20.36
CA PRO A 111 11.05 -13.76 -19.22
C PRO A 111 11.39 -12.30 -19.56
N ALA A 112 12.06 -12.06 -20.69
CA ALA A 112 12.41 -10.71 -21.12
C ALA A 112 11.17 -9.84 -21.42
N LEU A 113 10.17 -10.42 -22.09
CA LEU A 113 8.93 -9.70 -22.39
C LEU A 113 8.11 -9.44 -21.11
N HIS A 114 8.18 -10.31 -20.10
CA HIS A 114 7.58 -10.01 -18.80
C HIS A 114 8.15 -8.72 -18.22
N MET A 115 9.48 -8.60 -18.15
CA MET A 115 10.14 -7.42 -17.59
C MET A 115 9.79 -6.14 -18.36
N ALA A 116 9.81 -6.20 -19.69
CA ALA A 116 9.46 -5.06 -20.53
C ALA A 116 8.01 -4.62 -20.32
N LEU A 117 7.07 -5.57 -20.23
CA LEU A 117 5.66 -5.27 -20.00
C LEU A 117 5.41 -4.68 -18.61
N ASP A 118 6.08 -5.20 -17.57
CA ASP A 118 5.90 -4.65 -16.22
C ASP A 118 6.42 -3.22 -16.13
N GLU A 119 7.53 -2.89 -16.80
CA GLU A 119 8.04 -1.52 -16.88
C GLU A 119 7.07 -0.59 -17.61
N VAL A 120 6.66 -0.96 -18.84
CA VAL A 120 5.78 -0.12 -19.66
C VAL A 120 4.41 0.05 -19.00
N ILE A 121 3.80 -1.02 -18.51
CA ILE A 121 2.47 -0.95 -17.86
C ILE A 121 2.54 -0.06 -16.61
N THR A 122 3.58 -0.22 -15.79
CA THR A 122 3.76 0.61 -14.59
C THR A 122 3.89 2.09 -14.98
N ALA A 123 4.70 2.40 -15.99
CA ALA A 123 4.89 3.78 -16.47
C ALA A 123 3.60 4.38 -17.06
N GLU A 124 2.81 3.62 -17.81
CA GLU A 124 1.55 4.08 -18.40
C GLU A 124 0.47 4.32 -17.32
N VAL A 125 0.39 3.47 -16.29
CA VAL A 125 -0.50 3.68 -15.14
C VAL A 125 -0.08 4.93 -14.35
N ALA A 126 1.22 5.07 -14.05
CA ALA A 126 1.74 6.23 -13.35
C ALA A 126 1.52 7.54 -14.12
N ALA A 127 1.51 7.49 -15.46
CA ALA A 127 1.24 8.63 -16.32
C ALA A 127 -0.27 8.87 -16.57
N GLY A 128 -1.17 8.07 -15.99
CA GLY A 128 -2.61 8.20 -16.17
C GLY A 128 -3.12 7.87 -17.58
N ARG A 129 -2.28 7.28 -18.44
CA ARG A 129 -2.65 6.88 -19.82
C ARG A 129 -3.31 5.50 -19.87
N ARG A 130 -3.24 4.76 -18.76
CA ARG A 130 -3.82 3.43 -18.59
C ARG A 130 -4.55 3.34 -17.24
N PRO A 131 -5.71 2.66 -17.15
CA PRO A 131 -6.36 2.38 -15.87
C PRO A 131 -5.51 1.45 -14.98
N PRO A 132 -5.79 1.39 -13.67
CA PRO A 132 -5.21 0.38 -12.78
C PRO A 132 -5.31 -1.02 -13.40
N THR A 133 -4.17 -1.70 -13.48
CA THR A 133 -4.05 -2.93 -14.27
C THR A 133 -3.55 -4.06 -13.39
N LEU A 134 -4.33 -5.15 -13.36
CA LEU A 134 -3.93 -6.41 -12.77
C LEU A 134 -3.43 -7.34 -13.88
N ARG A 135 -2.19 -7.80 -13.81
CA ARG A 135 -1.61 -8.73 -14.79
C ARG A 135 -1.27 -10.06 -14.14
N VAL A 136 -1.75 -11.14 -14.73
CA VAL A 136 -1.35 -12.51 -14.37
C VAL A 136 -0.19 -12.92 -15.27
N TRP A 137 0.91 -13.39 -14.66
CA TRP A 137 2.06 -13.89 -15.39
C TRP A 137 1.90 -15.37 -15.71
N GLU A 138 2.02 -15.71 -16.99
CA GLU A 138 2.22 -17.07 -17.47
C GLU A 138 3.63 -17.16 -18.05
N TRP A 139 4.49 -18.01 -17.49
CA TRP A 139 5.91 -18.06 -17.86
C TRP A 139 6.18 -19.08 -18.96
N GLY A 140 6.74 -18.63 -20.08
CA GLY A 140 7.09 -19.47 -21.22
C GLY A 140 8.44 -20.17 -21.12
N ALA A 141 9.31 -19.73 -20.20
CA ALA A 141 10.62 -20.34 -19.95
C ALA A 141 11.02 -20.16 -18.47
N PRO A 142 11.83 -21.08 -17.89
CA PRO A 142 12.35 -20.91 -16.55
C PRO A 142 13.31 -19.72 -16.49
N ALA A 143 13.29 -18.99 -15.39
CA ALA A 143 14.08 -17.78 -15.26
C ALA A 143 14.61 -17.53 -13.84
N VAL A 144 15.74 -16.83 -13.76
CA VAL A 144 16.14 -16.10 -12.55
C VAL A 144 15.92 -14.62 -12.80
N VAL A 145 15.11 -14.00 -11.96
CA VAL A 145 14.79 -12.57 -12.00
C VAL A 145 15.54 -11.87 -10.88
N ILE A 146 16.58 -11.10 -11.22
CA ILE A 146 17.34 -10.31 -10.25
C ILE A 146 16.77 -8.90 -10.09
N GLY A 147 16.85 -8.36 -8.88
CA GLY A 147 16.44 -6.98 -8.59
C GLY A 147 17.31 -5.94 -9.32
N SER A 148 16.79 -4.73 -9.48
CA SER A 148 17.46 -3.64 -10.21
C SER A 148 18.89 -3.36 -9.72
N PHE A 149 19.10 -3.39 -8.41
CA PHE A 149 20.40 -3.10 -7.77
C PHE A 149 21.24 -4.33 -7.43
N GLN A 150 20.80 -5.54 -7.78
CA GLN A 150 21.53 -6.77 -7.42
C GLN A 150 22.71 -7.06 -8.36
N SER A 151 23.79 -7.57 -7.77
CA SER A 151 24.99 -8.01 -8.49
C SER A 151 24.77 -9.37 -9.14
N LEU A 152 24.74 -9.42 -10.48
CA LEU A 152 24.51 -10.67 -11.22
C LEU A 152 25.45 -11.79 -10.77
N ARG A 153 26.76 -11.51 -10.67
CA ARG A 153 27.80 -12.50 -10.31
C ARG A 153 27.66 -13.04 -8.88
N ASN A 154 27.00 -12.31 -7.99
CA ASN A 154 26.83 -12.72 -6.59
C ASN A 154 25.54 -13.54 -6.41
N GLU A 155 24.58 -13.41 -7.32
CA GLU A 155 23.24 -13.97 -7.19
C GLU A 155 23.01 -15.18 -8.08
N VAL A 156 23.75 -15.28 -9.20
CA VAL A 156 23.51 -16.29 -10.23
C VAL A 156 24.82 -16.95 -10.62
N ASP A 157 24.82 -18.28 -10.63
CA ASP A 157 25.81 -19.09 -11.34
C ASP A 157 25.45 -19.07 -12.84
N PRO A 158 26.20 -18.35 -13.70
CA PRO A 158 25.87 -18.20 -15.10
C PRO A 158 26.04 -19.52 -15.87
N GLU A 159 27.01 -20.36 -15.48
CA GLU A 159 27.22 -21.64 -16.14
C GLU A 159 26.09 -22.61 -15.82
N ALA A 160 25.61 -22.63 -14.57
CA ALA A 160 24.43 -23.41 -14.21
C ALA A 160 23.18 -22.93 -14.94
N ALA A 161 22.96 -21.61 -15.02
CA ALA A 161 21.83 -21.04 -15.72
C ALA A 161 21.83 -21.46 -17.20
N GLU A 162 22.98 -21.38 -17.86
CA GLU A 162 23.14 -21.82 -19.25
C GLU A 162 22.91 -23.32 -19.41
N ARG A 163 23.56 -24.16 -18.58
CA ARG A 163 23.40 -25.63 -18.61
C ARG A 163 21.95 -26.07 -18.44
N HIS A 164 21.17 -25.34 -17.66
CA HIS A 164 19.77 -25.66 -17.37
C HIS A 164 18.76 -24.90 -18.25
N GLY A 165 19.23 -24.10 -19.23
CA GLY A 165 18.35 -23.32 -20.11
C GLY A 165 17.52 -22.27 -19.36
N ILE A 166 18.02 -21.77 -18.23
CA ILE A 166 17.38 -20.78 -17.38
C ILE A 166 17.77 -19.39 -17.88
N GLN A 167 16.77 -18.58 -18.22
CA GLN A 167 17.03 -17.20 -18.62
C GLN A 167 17.30 -16.31 -17.40
N VAL A 168 18.31 -15.45 -17.50
CA VAL A 168 18.58 -14.48 -16.44
C VAL A 168 18.10 -13.11 -16.89
N VAL A 169 17.16 -12.54 -16.16
CA VAL A 169 16.56 -11.23 -16.47
C VAL A 169 16.59 -10.31 -15.25
N ARG A 170 16.55 -9.00 -15.50
CA ARG A 170 16.55 -7.98 -14.44
C ARG A 170 15.22 -7.24 -14.45
N ARG A 171 14.61 -7.10 -13.27
CA ARG A 171 13.38 -6.31 -13.09
C ARG A 171 13.70 -4.87 -12.68
N ILE A 172 12.79 -3.95 -13.01
CA ILE A 172 12.93 -2.52 -12.69
C ILE A 172 12.84 -2.23 -11.17
N SER A 173 12.18 -3.10 -10.41
CA SER A 173 12.02 -2.97 -8.96
C SER A 173 13.24 -3.51 -8.19
N GLY A 174 13.40 -3.08 -6.94
CA GLY A 174 14.34 -3.68 -5.99
C GLY A 174 13.93 -5.07 -5.48
N GLY A 175 14.55 -5.49 -4.38
CA GLY A 175 14.34 -6.79 -3.72
C GLY A 175 15.32 -7.89 -4.18
N GLY A 176 15.19 -9.08 -3.60
CA GLY A 176 16.07 -10.23 -3.85
C GLY A 176 15.83 -10.95 -5.17
N ALA A 177 16.67 -11.93 -5.48
CA ALA A 177 16.53 -12.76 -6.67
C ALA A 177 15.35 -13.73 -6.52
N MET A 178 14.60 -13.95 -7.60
CA MET A 178 13.51 -14.92 -7.65
C MET A 178 13.79 -15.95 -8.74
N PHE A 179 13.55 -17.23 -8.44
CA PHE A 179 13.53 -18.28 -9.45
C PHE A 179 12.09 -18.56 -9.87
N VAL A 180 11.87 -18.69 -11.17
CA VAL A 180 10.57 -19.02 -11.74
C VAL A 180 10.70 -20.29 -12.59
N ALA A 181 9.85 -21.26 -12.30
CA ALA A 181 9.70 -22.46 -13.12
C ALA A 181 8.49 -22.31 -14.05
N THR A 182 8.55 -22.92 -15.23
CA THR A 182 7.37 -23.03 -16.09
C THR A 182 6.40 -24.05 -15.49
N GLN A 183 5.10 -23.72 -15.47
CA GLN A 183 4.10 -24.72 -15.15
C GLN A 183 4.06 -25.74 -16.30
N ARG A 184 4.36 -27.00 -15.99
CA ARG A 184 4.08 -28.11 -16.92
C ARG A 184 2.56 -28.30 -16.96
N HIS A 185 1.90 -27.85 -18.01
CA HIS A 185 0.59 -28.40 -18.33
C HIS A 185 0.78 -29.88 -18.70
N TYR A 186 0.45 -30.77 -17.77
CA TYR A 186 0.18 -32.16 -18.11
C TYR A 186 -1.08 -32.17 -18.97
N GLY A 187 -0.93 -32.12 -20.28
CA GLY A 187 -2.02 -32.44 -21.20
C GLY A 187 -2.38 -33.91 -21.00
N THR A 188 -3.59 -34.19 -20.52
CA THR A 188 -4.19 -35.51 -20.70
C THR A 188 -4.40 -35.71 -22.19
N ALA A 189 -3.56 -36.55 -22.81
CA ALA A 189 -3.89 -37.15 -24.08
C ALA A 189 -5.05 -38.14 -23.84
N ALA A 190 -6.17 -37.92 -24.52
CA ALA A 190 -7.21 -38.91 -24.77
C ALA A 190 -7.40 -38.98 -26.28
#